data_AF-L1JUC3-F1
#
_entry.id   AF-L1JUC3-F1
#
_cell.length_a   1.000
_cell.length_b   1.000
_cell.length_c   1.000
_cell.angle_alpha   90.00
_cell.angle_beta   90.00
_cell.angle_gamma   90.00
#
_symmetry.space_group_name_H-M   'P 1'
#
loop_
_entity.id
_entity.type
_entity.pdbx_description
1 polymer ?
#
loop_
_entity_poly.entity_id
_entity_poly.type
_entity_poly.pdbx_seq_one_letter_code
_entity_poly.pdbx_strand_id
1 'polypeptide(L)'
;MIRQSWDERADDEPEPTGLKWTGAAVWDAAILLSEYLAKNPELVRGKHVLELGAGHALVSVVCARFGARKVTATDYDERVLKLARVNVDHNVRGDNSSQCVDVKQLGWGTNDIESFEASSFDLVVGSDVVYNKGLFKPLIETIDKLLSPEGTLILAYKPRLIIAHSF
;
A
#
# COMPACT_ATOMS: atom_id res chain seq x y z
N MET A 1 6.01 27.69 -1.94
CA MET A 1 6.99 26.62 -2.22
C MET A 1 7.22 25.90 -0.90
N ILE A 2 6.42 24.87 -0.60
CA ILE A 2 6.49 24.13 0.67
C ILE A 2 7.26 22.85 0.38
N ARG A 3 8.52 22.78 0.82
CA ARG A 3 9.23 21.51 1.01
C ARG A 3 8.69 20.92 2.31
N GLN A 4 7.90 19.85 2.24
CA GLN A 4 7.72 18.97 3.38
C GLN A 4 8.85 17.95 3.32
N SER A 5 9.89 18.14 4.15
CA SER A 5 10.97 17.18 4.34
C SER A 5 10.37 15.94 4.99
N TRP A 6 10.26 14.87 4.21
CA TRP A 6 10.03 13.52 4.69
C TRP A 6 11.24 12.97 5.48
N ASP A 7 12.40 13.64 5.37
CA ASP A 7 13.66 13.22 5.99
C ASP A 7 13.80 13.57 7.49
N GLU A 8 12.93 14.39 8.09
CA GLU A 8 13.27 15.05 9.36
C GLU A 8 12.27 14.84 10.52
N ARG A 9 11.26 13.96 10.40
CA ARG A 9 10.33 13.74 11.52
C ARG A 9 10.01 12.27 11.80
N ALA A 10 10.68 11.80 12.85
CA ALA A 10 10.24 10.84 13.87
C ALA A 10 10.49 9.33 13.63
N ASP A 11 11.74 8.92 13.84
CA ASP A 11 12.16 7.52 14.10
C ASP A 11 12.69 7.34 15.55
N ASP A 12 12.14 8.06 16.54
CA ASP A 12 12.66 8.05 17.93
C ASP A 12 12.03 6.97 18.83
N GLU A 13 11.18 6.08 18.32
CA GLU A 13 10.80 4.85 19.05
C GLU A 13 11.49 3.63 18.45
N PRO A 14 12.12 2.77 19.27
CA PRO A 14 12.76 1.56 18.76
C PRO A 14 11.70 0.67 18.11
N GLU A 15 11.83 0.49 16.79
CA GLU A 15 10.96 -0.38 15.99
C GLU A 15 10.88 -1.78 16.63
N PRO A 16 9.67 -2.33 16.87
CA PRO A 16 9.49 -3.66 17.47
C PRO A 16 10.19 -4.79 16.70
N THR A 17 10.54 -4.53 15.45
CA THR A 17 11.16 -5.48 14.50
C THR A 17 12.69 -5.46 14.54
N GLY A 18 13.31 -4.44 15.16
CA GLY A 18 14.76 -4.22 15.10
C GLY A 18 15.31 -3.86 13.71
N LEU A 19 14.42 -3.57 12.74
CA LEU A 19 14.79 -3.20 11.39
C LEU A 19 14.92 -1.67 11.26
N LYS A 20 15.92 -1.20 10.50
CA LYS A 20 16.18 0.24 10.27
C LYS A 20 15.14 0.93 9.37
N TRP A 21 14.16 0.19 8.83
CA TRP A 21 13.16 0.70 7.90
C TRP A 21 11.83 -0.01 8.16
N THR A 22 10.76 0.74 8.45
CA THR A 22 9.41 0.19 8.72
C THR A 22 8.85 -0.63 7.55
N GLY A 23 9.22 -0.27 6.31
CA GLY A 23 8.86 -1.01 5.10
C GLY A 23 9.60 -2.33 4.90
N ALA A 24 10.51 -2.74 5.81
CA ALA A 24 11.28 -4.00 5.75
C ALA A 24 10.65 -5.17 6.55
N ALA A 25 9.51 -4.95 7.20
CA ALA A 25 8.67 -6.01 7.77
C ALA A 25 7.35 -6.22 7.01
N VAL A 26 6.79 -7.44 7.13
CA VAL A 26 5.39 -7.71 6.83
C VAL A 26 4.59 -7.46 8.11
N TRP A 27 3.63 -6.54 8.06
CA TRP A 27 2.80 -6.16 9.20
C TRP A 27 1.55 -7.04 9.31
N ASP A 28 1.04 -7.25 10.54
CA ASP A 28 -0.14 -8.07 10.81
C ASP A 28 -1.36 -7.66 9.95
N ALA A 29 -1.55 -6.36 9.73
CA ALA A 29 -2.63 -5.85 8.89
C ALA A 29 -2.51 -6.30 7.42
N ALA A 30 -1.30 -6.44 6.90
CA ALA A 30 -1.07 -6.94 5.54
C ALA A 30 -1.43 -8.42 5.42
N ILE A 31 -1.12 -9.23 6.46
CA ILE A 31 -1.49 -10.64 6.53
C ILE A 31 -3.01 -10.78 6.59
N LEU A 32 -3.67 -10.04 7.50
CA LEU A 32 -5.12 -10.05 7.65
C LEU A 32 -5.84 -9.63 6.36
N LEU A 33 -5.39 -8.56 5.72
CA LEU A 33 -5.96 -8.10 4.45
C LEU A 33 -5.77 -9.12 3.34
N SER A 34 -4.59 -9.74 3.27
CA SER A 34 -4.30 -10.80 2.31
C SER A 34 -5.21 -12.00 2.49
N GLU A 35 -5.40 -12.48 3.72
CA GLU A 35 -6.33 -13.57 4.00
C GLU A 35 -7.77 -13.20 3.66
N TYR A 36 -8.19 -11.98 3.97
CA TYR A 36 -9.53 -11.50 3.68
C TYR A 36 -9.81 -11.50 2.17
N LEU A 37 -8.88 -10.98 1.36
CA LEU A 37 -9.01 -10.94 -0.10
C LEU A 37 -8.94 -12.35 -0.71
N ALA A 38 -8.10 -13.23 -0.18
CA ALA A 38 -8.02 -14.63 -0.60
C ALA A 38 -9.31 -15.40 -0.35
N LYS A 39 -9.99 -15.12 0.78
CA LYS A 39 -11.29 -15.71 1.14
C LYS A 39 -12.46 -15.13 0.32
N ASN A 40 -12.29 -13.95 -0.26
CA ASN A 40 -13.32 -13.20 -1.00
C ASN A 40 -12.79 -12.77 -2.39
N PRO A 41 -12.42 -13.71 -3.28
CA PRO A 41 -11.72 -13.41 -4.52
C PRO A 41 -12.53 -12.56 -5.51
N GLU A 42 -13.86 -12.54 -5.40
CA GLU A 42 -14.75 -11.65 -6.16
C GLU A 42 -14.47 -10.16 -5.90
N LEU A 43 -13.87 -9.82 -4.76
CA LEU A 43 -13.45 -8.45 -4.46
C LEU A 43 -12.31 -7.98 -5.35
N VAL A 44 -11.47 -8.88 -5.87
CA VAL A 44 -10.27 -8.56 -6.66
C VAL A 44 -10.36 -9.02 -8.11
N ARG A 45 -11.11 -10.09 -8.40
CA ARG A 45 -11.14 -10.74 -9.71
C ARG A 45 -11.57 -9.76 -10.79
N GLY A 46 -10.74 -9.65 -11.83
CA GLY A 46 -10.97 -8.79 -12.98
C GLY A 46 -10.78 -7.30 -12.71
N LYS A 47 -10.40 -6.87 -11.50
CA LYS A 47 -10.26 -5.45 -11.13
C LYS A 47 -8.87 -4.88 -11.44
N HIS A 48 -8.81 -3.57 -11.67
CA HIS A 48 -7.59 -2.78 -11.60
C HIS A 48 -7.37 -2.29 -10.17
N VAL A 49 -6.31 -2.79 -9.54
CA VAL A 49 -6.05 -2.62 -8.11
C VAL A 49 -4.87 -1.67 -7.89
N LEU A 50 -5.00 -0.74 -6.94
CA LEU A 50 -3.90 0.05 -6.39
C LEU A 50 -3.65 -0.36 -4.94
N GLU A 51 -2.41 -0.69 -4.58
CA GLU A 51 -1.99 -0.82 -3.19
C GLU A 51 -1.20 0.42 -2.77
N LEU A 52 -1.67 1.10 -1.73
CA LEU A 52 -1.01 2.23 -1.09
C LEU A 52 -0.14 1.73 0.07
N GLY A 53 1.13 2.14 0.12
CA GLY A 53 2.06 1.74 1.19
C GLY A 53 2.32 0.23 1.16
N ALA A 54 2.70 -0.28 -0.01
CA ALA A 54 2.75 -1.70 -0.31
C ALA A 54 3.83 -2.46 0.48
N GLY A 55 4.89 -1.79 0.96
CA GLY A 55 5.97 -2.48 1.67
C GLY A 55 6.57 -3.60 0.82
N HIS A 56 6.33 -4.85 1.23
CA HIS A 56 6.78 -6.07 0.52
C HIS A 56 5.89 -6.50 -0.65
N ALA A 57 4.82 -5.75 -0.94
CA ALA A 57 3.82 -6.06 -1.95
C ALA A 57 3.08 -7.39 -1.72
N LEU A 58 2.95 -7.84 -0.46
CA LEU A 58 2.23 -9.07 -0.13
C LEU A 58 0.76 -9.01 -0.60
N VAL A 59 0.06 -7.91 -0.30
CA VAL A 59 -1.34 -7.75 -0.69
C VAL A 59 -1.44 -7.66 -2.22
N SER A 60 -0.54 -6.93 -2.88
CA SER A 60 -0.46 -6.90 -4.35
C SER A 60 -0.28 -8.27 -4.98
N VAL A 61 0.62 -9.10 -4.44
CA VAL A 61 0.83 -10.47 -4.90
C VAL A 61 -0.46 -11.27 -4.75
N VAL A 62 -1.14 -11.18 -3.60
CA VAL A 62 -2.42 -11.85 -3.37
C VAL A 62 -3.47 -11.38 -4.37
N CYS A 63 -3.67 -10.08 -4.54
CA CYS A 63 -4.59 -9.53 -5.54
C CYS A 63 -4.34 -10.10 -6.95
N ALA A 64 -3.07 -10.14 -7.37
CA ALA A 64 -2.68 -10.71 -8.66
C ALA A 64 -3.05 -12.19 -8.75
N ARG A 65 -2.65 -13.00 -7.76
CA ARG A 65 -2.88 -14.46 -7.73
C ARG A 65 -4.37 -14.82 -7.71
N PHE A 66 -5.20 -13.98 -7.09
CA PHE A 66 -6.65 -14.17 -7.04
C PHE A 66 -7.41 -13.51 -8.20
N GLY A 67 -6.69 -13.11 -9.25
CA GLY A 67 -7.25 -12.83 -10.57
C GLY A 67 -7.52 -11.35 -10.83
N ALA A 68 -6.87 -10.43 -10.13
CA ALA A 68 -6.86 -9.03 -10.54
C ALA A 68 -6.39 -8.88 -12.00
N ARG A 69 -7.06 -8.00 -12.75
CA ARG A 69 -6.72 -7.70 -14.15
C ARG A 69 -5.37 -7.01 -14.25
N LYS A 70 -5.11 -6.08 -13.32
CA LYS A 70 -3.87 -5.34 -13.19
C LYS A 70 -3.71 -4.89 -11.75
N VAL A 71 -2.49 -4.95 -11.22
CA VAL A 71 -2.17 -4.46 -9.88
C VAL A 71 -1.05 -3.44 -9.98
N THR A 72 -1.18 -2.33 -9.26
CA THR A 72 -0.09 -1.36 -9.08
C THR A 72 0.25 -1.29 -7.59
N ALA A 73 1.41 -1.83 -7.22
CA ALA A 73 1.97 -1.73 -5.88
C ALA A 73 2.71 -0.41 -5.74
N THR A 74 2.39 0.39 -4.72
CA THR A 74 3.02 1.70 -4.52
C THR A 74 3.55 1.93 -3.12
N ASP A 75 4.67 2.62 -3.05
CA ASP A 75 5.33 3.05 -1.82
C ASP A 75 6.10 4.35 -2.09
N TYR A 76 6.44 5.08 -1.02
CA TYR A 76 7.23 6.31 -1.15
C TYR A 76 8.73 6.00 -1.27
N ASP A 77 9.23 4.98 -0.57
CA ASP A 77 10.66 4.70 -0.47
C ASP A 77 11.15 3.74 -1.56
N GLU A 78 12.04 4.22 -2.44
CA GLU A 78 12.62 3.42 -3.52
C GLU A 78 13.39 2.17 -3.02
N ARG A 79 13.90 2.16 -1.78
CA ARG A 79 14.52 0.97 -1.19
C ARG A 79 13.47 -0.12 -0.93
N VAL A 80 12.28 0.27 -0.46
CA VAL A 80 11.14 -0.62 -0.25
C VAL A 80 10.62 -1.12 -1.61
N LEU A 81 10.52 -0.23 -2.60
CA LEU A 81 10.10 -0.61 -3.96
C LEU A 81 11.05 -1.64 -4.61
N LYS A 82 12.36 -1.57 -4.34
CA LYS A 82 13.30 -2.61 -4.79
C LYS A 82 12.99 -3.98 -4.20
N LEU A 83 12.65 -4.05 -2.91
CA LEU A 83 12.24 -5.30 -2.26
C LEU A 83 10.90 -5.80 -2.81
N ALA A 84 9.92 -4.91 -2.98
CA ALA A 84 8.63 -5.23 -3.59
C ALA A 84 8.80 -5.84 -4.99
N ARG A 85 9.67 -5.28 -5.84
CA ARG A 85 9.94 -5.82 -7.19
C ARG A 85 10.48 -7.25 -7.15
N VAL A 86 11.41 -7.55 -6.23
CA VAL A 86 11.96 -8.91 -6.06
C VAL A 86 10.86 -9.88 -5.61
N ASN A 87 10.04 -9.48 -4.63
CA ASN A 87 8.95 -10.33 -4.13
C ASN A 87 7.90 -10.60 -5.21
N VAL A 88 7.52 -9.58 -5.97
CA VAL A 88 6.60 -9.71 -7.10
C VAL A 88 7.17 -10.66 -8.16
N ASP A 89 8.45 -10.50 -8.51
CA ASP A 89 9.12 -11.35 -9.51
C ASP A 89 9.10 -12.82 -9.09
N HIS A 90 9.47 -13.10 -7.84
CA HIS A 90 9.49 -14.46 -7.29
C HIS A 90 8.11 -15.12 -7.17
N ASN A 91 7.04 -14.35 -6.89
CA ASN A 91 5.73 -14.94 -6.56
C ASN A 91 4.70 -14.88 -7.69
N VAL A 92 4.93 -14.08 -8.74
CA VAL A 92 3.95 -13.85 -9.81
C VAL A 92 4.48 -14.29 -11.19
N ARG A 93 5.75 -14.05 -11.50
CA ARG A 93 6.25 -14.20 -12.89
C ARG A 93 6.59 -15.64 -13.31
N GLY A 94 6.62 -16.58 -12.37
CA GLY A 94 6.93 -18.00 -12.66
C GLY A 94 5.78 -18.82 -13.28
N ASP A 95 4.55 -18.32 -13.29
CA ASP A 95 3.35 -19.19 -13.43
C ASP A 95 2.59 -19.05 -14.77
N ASN A 96 3.21 -18.55 -15.86
CA ASN A 96 2.53 -18.29 -17.15
C ASN A 96 1.25 -17.41 -17.03
N SER A 97 1.08 -16.74 -15.89
CA SER A 97 -0.10 -15.94 -15.62
C SER A 97 -0.02 -14.62 -16.38
N SER A 98 -1.08 -14.25 -17.08
CA SER A 98 -1.29 -12.91 -17.68
C SER A 98 -1.42 -11.79 -16.62
N GLN A 99 -1.02 -12.05 -15.38
CA GLN A 99 -1.16 -11.19 -14.22
C GLN A 99 0.01 -10.20 -14.20
N CYS A 100 -0.30 -8.90 -14.31
CA CYS A 100 0.69 -7.84 -14.30
C CYS A 100 0.63 -7.10 -12.95
N VAL A 101 1.73 -7.16 -12.20
CA VAL A 101 1.96 -6.31 -11.03
C VAL A 101 3.04 -5.29 -11.39
N ASP A 102 2.64 -4.03 -11.50
CA ASP A 102 3.54 -2.89 -11.66
C ASP A 102 3.95 -2.38 -10.28
N VAL A 103 5.23 -2.05 -10.10
CA VAL A 103 5.75 -1.46 -8.85
C VAL A 103 6.19 -0.03 -9.14
N LYS A 104 5.54 0.96 -8.53
CA LYS A 104 5.74 2.39 -8.80
C LYS A 104 5.89 3.21 -7.53
N GLN A 105 6.65 4.29 -7.62
CA GLN A 105 6.75 5.26 -6.53
C GLN A 105 5.48 6.11 -6.44
N LEU A 106 5.00 6.36 -5.22
CA LEU A 106 3.91 7.28 -4.95
C LEU A 106 4.05 7.87 -3.54
N GLY A 107 4.47 9.14 -3.46
CA GLY A 107 4.24 9.96 -2.28
C GLY A 107 2.79 10.44 -2.23
N TRP A 108 2.12 10.25 -1.09
CA TRP A 108 0.75 10.73 -0.96
C TRP A 108 0.70 12.26 -0.95
N GLY A 109 -0.24 12.83 -1.71
CA GLY A 109 -0.39 14.29 -1.85
C GLY A 109 0.78 15.00 -2.53
N THR A 110 1.68 14.26 -3.19
CA THR A 110 2.78 14.83 -3.99
C THR A 110 2.42 14.86 -5.48
N ASN A 111 3.30 15.41 -6.31
CA ASN A 111 3.15 15.40 -7.77
C ASN A 111 3.34 14.00 -8.38
N ASP A 112 3.79 13.00 -7.61
CA ASP A 112 3.96 11.62 -8.11
C ASP A 112 2.65 11.06 -8.67
N ILE A 113 1.53 11.53 -8.13
CA ILE A 113 0.16 11.19 -8.56
C ILE A 113 -0.12 11.52 -10.03
N GLU A 114 0.62 12.46 -10.64
CA GLU A 114 0.44 12.85 -12.05
C GLU A 114 0.91 11.76 -13.02
N SER A 115 1.70 10.79 -12.54
CA SER A 115 2.12 9.62 -13.32
C SER A 115 1.06 8.50 -13.39
N PHE A 116 -0.09 8.71 -12.75
CA PHE A 116 -1.21 7.79 -12.67
C PHE A 116 -2.42 8.35 -13.41
N GLU A 117 -3.19 7.47 -14.04
CA GLU A 117 -4.47 7.83 -14.64
C GLU A 117 -5.50 8.09 -13.54
N ALA A 118 -6.09 9.28 -13.54
CA ALA A 118 -7.10 9.67 -12.55
C ALA A 118 -8.34 8.77 -12.63
N SER A 119 -8.94 8.49 -11.48
CA SER A 119 -10.18 7.72 -11.36
C SER A 119 -10.20 6.38 -12.11
N SER A 120 -9.06 5.68 -12.18
CA SER A 120 -8.86 4.48 -13.00
C SER A 120 -8.84 3.17 -12.21
N PHE A 121 -8.78 3.24 -10.88
CA PHE A 121 -8.70 2.06 -10.03
C PHE A 121 -10.08 1.61 -9.56
N ASP A 122 -10.39 0.35 -9.83
CA ASP A 122 -11.64 -0.32 -9.41
C ASP A 122 -11.60 -0.67 -7.91
N LEU A 123 -10.39 -0.84 -7.36
CA LEU A 123 -10.13 -1.16 -5.97
C LEU A 123 -8.84 -0.47 -5.50
N VAL A 124 -8.93 0.23 -4.38
CA VAL A 124 -7.75 0.72 -3.63
C VAL A 124 -7.65 -0.06 -2.33
N VAL A 125 -6.47 -0.56 -2.02
CA VAL A 125 -6.17 -1.28 -0.78
C VAL A 125 -5.01 -0.62 -0.03
N GLY A 126 -5.00 -0.76 1.30
CA GLY A 126 -3.88 -0.32 2.13
C GLY A 126 -3.87 -1.03 3.48
N SER A 127 -2.69 -1.47 3.92
CA SER A 127 -2.49 -2.12 5.22
C SER A 127 -1.60 -1.26 6.13
N ASP A 128 -2.10 -0.93 7.32
CA ASP A 128 -1.42 -0.08 8.31
C ASP A 128 -0.95 1.28 7.78
N VAL A 129 -1.65 1.85 6.79
CA VAL A 129 -1.38 3.19 6.21
C VAL A 129 -1.91 4.34 7.07
N VAL A 130 -2.73 4.06 8.08
CA VAL A 130 -3.37 5.06 8.97
C VAL A 130 -2.63 5.11 10.31
N TYR A 131 -1.36 5.54 10.29
CA TYR A 131 -0.49 5.57 11.48
C TYR A 131 -0.03 6.98 11.88
N ASN A 132 0.13 7.88 10.91
CA ASN A 132 0.59 9.24 11.14
C ASN A 132 -0.52 10.23 10.77
N LYS A 133 -1.02 10.98 11.76
CA LYS A 133 -2.09 11.98 11.56
C LYS A 133 -1.74 13.04 10.52
N GLY A 134 -0.47 13.38 10.36
CA GLY A 134 0.01 14.32 9.34
C GLY A 134 -0.20 13.82 7.91
N LEU A 135 -0.34 12.51 7.72
CA LEU A 135 -0.51 11.87 6.41
C LEU A 135 -1.97 11.64 6.03
N PHE A 136 -2.92 11.88 6.92
CA PHE A 136 -4.34 11.57 6.65
C PHE A 136 -4.90 12.39 5.49
N LYS A 137 -4.67 13.70 5.47
CA LYS A 137 -5.14 14.56 4.38
C LYS A 137 -4.50 14.17 3.04
N PRO A 138 -3.15 14.06 2.93
CA PRO A 138 -2.51 13.59 1.71
C PRO A 138 -3.00 12.21 1.23
N LEU A 139 -3.25 11.28 2.16
CA LEU A 139 -3.76 9.95 1.85
C LEU A 139 -5.16 10.02 1.23
N ILE A 140 -6.08 10.78 1.84
CA ILE A 140 -7.45 10.95 1.33
C ILE A 140 -7.44 11.64 -0.03
N GLU A 141 -6.66 12.72 -0.20
CA GLU A 141 -6.55 13.41 -1.50
C GLU A 141 -6.01 12.48 -2.60
N THR A 142 -5.10 11.57 -2.25
CA THR A 142 -4.57 10.56 -3.17
C THR A 142 -5.64 9.54 -3.55
N ILE A 143 -6.40 9.04 -2.58
CA ILE A 143 -7.50 8.09 -2.81
C ILE A 143 -8.58 8.74 -3.70
N ASP A 144 -9.04 9.94 -3.36
CA ASP A 144 -10.09 10.66 -4.09
C ASP A 144 -9.73 10.89 -5.57
N LYS A 145 -8.45 11.14 -5.87
CA LYS A 145 -7.99 11.40 -7.23
C LYS A 145 -7.80 10.12 -8.06
N LEU A 146 -7.48 8.99 -7.42
CA LEU A 146 -7.12 7.75 -8.13
C LEU A 146 -8.25 6.71 -8.16
N LEU A 147 -9.09 6.67 -7.12
CA LEU A 147 -10.21 5.75 -7.05
C LEU A 147 -11.27 6.13 -8.09
N SER A 148 -11.77 5.14 -8.83
CA SER A 148 -12.92 5.33 -9.73
C SER A 148 -14.19 5.71 -8.94
N PRO A 149 -15.18 6.37 -9.55
CA PRO A 149 -16.40 6.80 -8.85
C PRO A 149 -17.18 5.64 -8.19
N GLU A 150 -17.17 4.46 -8.80
CA GLU A 150 -17.79 3.23 -8.28
C GLU A 150 -16.76 2.30 -7.61
N GLY A 151 -15.55 2.80 -7.39
CA GLY A 151 -14.44 2.06 -6.84
C GLY A 151 -14.63 1.75 -5.36
N THR A 152 -13.99 0.68 -4.90
CA THR A 152 -14.00 0.31 -3.48
C THR A 152 -12.68 0.66 -2.82
N LEU A 153 -12.72 1.18 -1.59
CA LEU A 153 -11.57 1.31 -0.71
C LEU A 153 -11.62 0.23 0.37
N ILE A 154 -10.54 -0.52 0.57
CA ILE A 154 -10.40 -1.48 1.68
C ILE A 154 -9.13 -1.15 2.46
N LEU A 155 -9.30 -0.76 3.72
CA LEU A 155 -8.19 -0.51 4.64
C LEU A 155 -8.21 -1.54 5.76
N ALA A 156 -7.06 -2.16 6.01
CA ALA A 156 -6.81 -2.94 7.21
C ALA A 156 -5.82 -2.18 8.08
N TYR A 157 -6.11 -2.02 9.36
CA TYR A 157 -5.18 -1.38 10.30
C TYR A 157 -5.40 -1.90 11.70
N LYS A 158 -4.34 -1.84 12.52
CA LYS A 158 -4.44 -2.07 13.96
C LYS A 158 -4.71 -0.74 14.67
N PRO A 159 -5.82 -0.60 15.42
CA PRO A 159 -6.05 0.59 16.24
C PRO A 159 -4.92 0.78 17.26
N ARG A 160 -4.26 1.94 17.23
CA ARG A 160 -3.29 2.34 18.26
C ARG A 160 -3.97 3.29 19.23
N LEU A 161 -4.36 2.77 20.39
CA LEU A 161 -4.89 3.58 21.48
C LEU A 161 -3.72 4.36 22.10
N ILE A 162 -3.83 5.69 22.16
CA ILE A 162 -3.00 6.49 23.07
C ILE A 162 -3.52 6.17 24.46
N ILE A 163 -2.80 5.35 25.23
CA ILE A 163 -3.00 5.32 26.68
C ILE A 163 -2.45 6.65 27.18
N ALA A 164 -3.33 7.63 27.33
CA ALA A 164 -3.01 8.83 28.08
C ALA A 164 -2.74 8.36 29.51
N HIS A 165 -1.46 8.21 29.88
CA HIS A 165 -1.08 8.21 31.27
C HIS A 165 -1.37 9.63 31.78
N SER A 166 -2.55 9.82 32.35
CA SER A 166 -2.82 10.93 33.24
C SER A 166 -1.89 10.78 34.44
N PHE A 167 -0.85 11.61 34.50
CA PHE A 167 -0.16 11.91 35.76
C PHE A 167 -0.92 13.02 36.49
#